data_AF-A0A846PDU0-F1
#
_entry.id   AF-A0A846PDU0-F1
#
_cell.length_a   1.000
_cell.length_b   1.000
_cell.length_c   1.000
_cell.angle_alpha   90.00
_cell.angle_beta   90.00
_cell.angle_gamma   90.00
#
_symmetry.space_group_name_H-M   'P 1'
#
loop_
_entity.id
_entity.type
_entity.pdbx_description
1 polymer ?
#
loop_
_entity_poly.entity_id
_entity_poly.type
_entity_poly.pdbx_seq_one_letter_code
_entity_poly.pdbx_strand_id
1 'polypeptide(L)'
;LRLKEYITEAVTTILEKKFETIRKFKLVYNNLLKEKHKTPLGACRVGIAQVGLSQGGNFLEEFYFESAPGIFNLQERKAELIKNRVIELVEEAAENNVNILLFPELSIDLSYQSLHQMMLDLASQHEMYIVPGSFHNPQTAKNVSNVFAPEGILWEQEKHIPAIIHFTGKKIEEGINVETDPQQIIVSDTEYGRIAIVICRDFLDLDLRVELKNSEPPIDIILNPAFTPVTADFQAAH
;
A
#
# COMPACT_ATOMS: atom_id res chain seq x y z
N LEU A 1 8.01 -32.22 -48.34
CA LEU A 1 8.01 -30.74 -48.21
C LEU A 1 7.20 -30.23 -47.00
N ARG A 2 6.11 -30.87 -46.55
CA ARG A 2 5.26 -30.35 -45.45
C ARG A 2 5.67 -30.66 -44.00
N LEU A 3 6.66 -31.53 -43.77
CA LEU A 3 7.03 -31.95 -42.41
C LEU A 3 7.70 -30.83 -41.59
N LYS A 4 8.49 -29.96 -42.24
CA LYS A 4 9.11 -28.80 -41.59
C LYS A 4 8.06 -27.75 -41.18
N GLU A 5 7.05 -27.52 -42.01
CA GLU A 5 5.97 -26.57 -41.74
C GLU A 5 5.13 -27.04 -40.54
N TYR A 6 4.74 -28.32 -40.52
CA TYR A 6 4.00 -28.92 -39.40
C TYR A 6 4.78 -28.90 -38.07
N ILE A 7 6.09 -29.17 -38.11
CA ILE A 7 6.93 -29.11 -36.90
C ILE A 7 7.04 -27.66 -36.41
N THR A 8 7.17 -26.69 -37.32
CA THR A 8 7.27 -25.28 -36.96
C THR A 8 5.96 -24.79 -36.33
N GLU A 9 4.82 -25.10 -36.93
CA GLU A 9 3.50 -24.70 -36.44
C GLU A 9 3.16 -25.37 -35.10
N ALA A 10 3.49 -26.65 -34.92
CA ALA A 10 3.31 -27.35 -33.65
C ALA A 10 4.23 -26.80 -32.55
N VAL A 11 5.49 -26.47 -32.87
CA VAL A 11 6.42 -25.85 -31.91
C VAL A 11 5.97 -24.44 -31.55
N THR A 12 5.52 -23.63 -32.51
CA THR A 12 4.95 -22.30 -32.25
C THR A 12 3.71 -22.40 -31.38
N THR A 13 2.78 -23.31 -31.67
CA THR A 13 1.56 -23.51 -30.86
C THR A 13 1.88 -24.01 -29.45
N ILE A 14 2.89 -24.87 -29.29
CA ILE A 14 3.35 -25.35 -27.97
C ILE A 14 4.06 -24.24 -27.21
N LEU A 15 4.85 -23.39 -27.88
CA LEU A 15 5.48 -22.22 -27.27
C LEU A 15 4.42 -21.19 -26.87
N GLU A 16 3.50 -20.82 -27.76
CA GLU A 16 2.39 -19.91 -27.45
C GLU A 16 1.51 -20.44 -26.31
N LYS A 17 1.21 -21.75 -26.26
CA LYS A 17 0.48 -22.36 -25.13
C LYS A 17 1.32 -22.55 -23.86
N LYS A 18 2.64 -22.75 -23.95
CA LYS A 18 3.52 -22.79 -22.76
C LYS A 18 3.82 -21.40 -22.21
N PHE A 19 3.63 -20.36 -23.00
CA PHE A 19 3.90 -18.96 -22.66
C PHE A 19 2.62 -18.10 -22.53
N GLU A 20 1.44 -18.71 -22.40
CA GLU A 20 0.40 -18.11 -21.56
C GLU A 20 0.85 -18.19 -20.10
N THR A 21 1.91 -17.44 -19.77
CA THR A 21 2.33 -17.17 -18.41
C THR A 21 1.14 -16.52 -17.73
N ILE A 22 0.49 -17.26 -16.83
CA ILE A 22 -0.48 -16.69 -15.90
C ILE A 22 0.25 -15.54 -15.21
N ARG A 23 -0.18 -14.31 -15.49
CA ARG A 23 0.45 -13.13 -14.91
C ARG A 23 0.09 -13.10 -13.45
N LYS A 24 1.09 -13.21 -12.57
CA LYS A 24 0.91 -13.11 -11.12
C LYS A 24 0.20 -11.81 -10.70
N PHE A 25 0.49 -10.72 -11.41
CA PHE A 25 -0.10 -9.40 -11.16
C PHE A 25 -0.86 -8.88 -12.37
N LYS A 26 -1.93 -8.12 -12.10
CA LYS A 26 -2.72 -7.39 -13.08
C LYS A 26 -2.88 -5.94 -12.62
N LEU A 27 -2.52 -5.00 -13.48
CA LEU A 27 -2.82 -3.58 -13.26
C LEU A 27 -4.28 -3.30 -13.62
N VAL A 28 -5.00 -2.67 -12.70
CA VAL A 28 -6.39 -2.24 -12.87
C VAL A 28 -6.41 -0.72 -12.86
N TYR A 29 -6.79 -0.12 -13.98
CA TYR A 29 -6.75 1.33 -14.15
C TYR A 29 -8.08 1.97 -13.75
N ASN A 30 -8.00 2.98 -12.89
CA ASN A 30 -9.09 3.86 -12.52
C ASN A 30 -8.79 5.29 -13.03
N ASN A 31 -9.77 5.97 -13.63
CA ASN A 31 -9.59 7.34 -14.12
C ASN A 31 -10.40 8.33 -13.28
N LEU A 32 -9.82 8.77 -12.16
CA LEU A 32 -10.47 9.69 -11.23
C LEU A 32 -10.59 11.11 -11.80
N LEU A 33 -9.70 11.51 -12.72
CA LEU A 33 -9.83 12.78 -13.45
C LEU A 33 -11.16 12.89 -14.18
N LYS A 34 -11.55 11.83 -14.91
CA LYS A 34 -12.79 11.78 -15.67
C LYS A 34 -14.00 11.64 -14.75
N GLU A 35 -13.92 10.74 -13.77
CA GLU A 35 -15.02 10.48 -12.84
C GLU A 35 -15.38 11.69 -11.98
N LYS A 36 -14.36 12.48 -11.60
CA LYS A 36 -14.52 13.63 -10.69
C LYS A 36 -14.34 14.99 -11.35
N HIS A 37 -14.26 15.02 -12.68
CA HIS A 37 -14.08 16.26 -13.47
C HIS A 37 -12.90 17.12 -13.02
N LYS A 38 -11.79 16.48 -12.62
CA LYS A 38 -10.55 17.16 -12.21
C LYS A 38 -9.63 17.36 -13.42
N THR A 39 -8.72 18.31 -13.32
CA THR A 39 -7.67 18.56 -14.32
C THR A 39 -6.30 18.20 -13.76
N PRO A 40 -5.39 17.61 -14.57
CA PRO A 40 -4.02 17.39 -14.15
C PRO A 40 -3.33 18.68 -13.70
N LEU A 41 -2.58 18.61 -12.60
CA LEU A 41 -1.69 19.65 -12.12
C LEU A 41 -0.27 19.36 -12.60
N GLY A 42 0.48 20.42 -12.90
CA GLY A 42 1.86 20.30 -13.40
C GLY A 42 2.90 20.02 -12.31
N ALA A 43 2.50 20.01 -11.03
CA ALA A 43 3.39 19.76 -9.90
C ALA A 43 2.59 19.18 -8.72
N CYS A 44 3.27 18.37 -7.90
CA CYS A 44 2.76 17.78 -6.68
C CYS A 44 3.86 17.77 -5.62
N ARG A 45 3.52 18.09 -4.37
CA ARG A 45 4.39 17.94 -3.20
C ARG A 45 3.95 16.71 -2.42
N VAL A 46 4.87 15.77 -2.24
CA VAL A 46 4.63 14.55 -1.46
C VAL A 46 5.32 14.67 -0.10
N GLY A 47 4.58 14.44 0.97
CA GLY A 47 5.09 14.29 2.33
C GLY A 47 5.18 12.82 2.71
N ILE A 48 6.24 12.44 3.42
CA ILE A 48 6.42 11.08 3.97
C ILE A 48 6.49 11.22 5.48
N ALA A 49 5.50 10.67 6.16
CA ALA A 49 5.37 10.74 7.60
C ALA A 49 6.10 9.56 8.28
N GLN A 50 6.63 9.82 9.48
CA GLN A 50 7.07 8.80 10.41
C GLN A 50 6.46 9.09 11.78
N VAL A 51 5.64 8.17 12.29
CA VAL A 51 4.84 8.40 13.50
C VAL A 51 5.73 8.53 14.75
N GLY A 52 6.78 7.71 14.87
CA GLY A 52 7.88 7.92 15.81
C GLY A 52 7.51 7.89 17.31
N LEU A 53 6.51 7.10 17.71
CA LEU A 53 6.00 7.10 19.09
C LEU A 53 6.63 6.05 20.02
N SER A 54 7.36 5.08 19.48
CA SER A 54 7.95 4.00 20.28
C SER A 54 9.08 4.50 21.17
N GLN A 55 9.05 4.13 22.45
CA GLN A 55 10.07 4.50 23.43
C GLN A 55 11.21 3.46 23.48
N GLY A 56 10.91 2.19 23.23
CA GLY A 56 11.86 1.08 23.25
C GLY A 56 12.38 0.67 21.87
N GLY A 57 11.97 1.37 20.81
CA GLY A 57 12.25 1.00 19.42
C GLY A 57 11.43 -0.18 18.89
N ASN A 58 10.52 -0.74 19.70
CA ASN A 58 9.64 -1.84 19.32
C ASN A 58 8.17 -1.40 19.25
N PHE A 59 7.85 -0.63 18.21
CA PHE A 59 6.52 -0.07 18.01
C PHE A 59 5.42 -1.13 18.00
N LEU A 60 5.67 -2.28 17.37
CA LEU A 60 4.67 -3.34 17.26
C LEU A 60 4.30 -3.93 18.62
N GLU A 61 5.28 -4.25 19.47
CA GLU A 61 4.99 -4.76 20.83
C GLU A 61 4.38 -3.69 21.76
N GLU A 62 4.78 -2.44 21.60
CA GLU A 62 4.30 -1.34 22.44
C GLU A 62 2.86 -0.92 22.12
N PHE A 63 2.46 -1.00 20.84
CA PHE A 63 1.21 -0.43 20.35
C PHE A 63 0.19 -1.47 19.91
N TYR A 64 0.62 -2.66 19.48
CA TYR A 64 -0.26 -3.64 18.85
C TYR A 64 -0.45 -4.87 19.73
N PHE A 65 -1.46 -5.66 19.40
CA PHE A 65 -1.64 -7.01 19.89
C PHE A 65 -1.96 -7.93 18.70
N GLU A 66 -1.64 -9.21 18.85
CA GLU A 66 -1.97 -10.23 17.86
C GLU A 66 -3.40 -10.73 18.11
N SER A 67 -4.34 -10.41 17.22
CA SER A 67 -5.76 -10.79 17.37
C SER A 67 -6.06 -12.17 16.79
N ALA A 68 -5.28 -12.58 15.79
CA ALA A 68 -5.22 -13.91 15.20
C ALA A 68 -3.76 -14.17 14.75
N PRO A 69 -3.34 -15.42 14.48
CA PRO A 69 -1.97 -15.72 14.07
C PRO A 69 -1.50 -14.82 12.91
N GLY A 70 -0.46 -14.02 13.15
CA GLY A 70 0.11 -13.08 12.18
C GLY A 70 -0.78 -11.86 11.84
N ILE A 71 -1.86 -11.61 12.60
CA ILE A 71 -2.75 -10.45 12.43
C ILE A 71 -2.58 -9.49 13.61
N PHE A 72 -2.15 -8.26 13.33
CA PHE A 72 -1.86 -7.24 14.33
C PHE A 72 -2.88 -6.11 14.29
N ASN A 73 -3.47 -5.80 15.46
CA ASN A 73 -4.38 -4.67 15.63
C ASN A 73 -3.86 -3.71 16.69
N LEU A 74 -4.14 -2.43 16.49
CA LEU A 74 -3.77 -1.40 17.45
C LEU A 74 -4.50 -1.65 18.77
N GLN A 75 -3.81 -1.53 19.90
CA GLN A 75 -4.44 -1.58 21.21
C GLN A 75 -5.35 -0.36 21.38
N GLU A 76 -6.62 -0.56 21.77
CA GLU A 76 -7.61 0.53 21.89
C GLU A 76 -7.11 1.70 22.76
N ARG A 77 -6.44 1.40 23.88
CA ARG A 77 -5.84 2.41 24.78
C ARG A 77 -4.78 3.30 24.12
N LYS A 78 -4.27 2.92 22.95
CA LYS A 78 -3.26 3.66 22.16
C LYS A 78 -3.88 4.47 21.03
N ALA A 79 -5.16 4.27 20.70
CA ALA A 79 -5.83 4.93 19.58
C ALA A 79 -5.79 6.46 19.70
N GLU A 80 -6.09 7.03 20.88
CA GLU A 80 -6.03 8.48 21.07
C GLU A 80 -4.61 9.06 20.97
N LEU A 81 -3.59 8.29 21.38
CA LEU A 81 -2.19 8.72 21.23
C LEU A 81 -1.78 8.78 19.74
N ILE A 82 -2.16 7.75 18.97
CA ILE A 82 -1.93 7.70 17.52
C ILE A 82 -2.68 8.85 16.84
N LYS A 83 -3.96 9.03 17.18
CA LYS A 83 -4.81 10.10 16.65
C LYS A 83 -4.17 11.47 16.80
N ASN A 84 -3.76 11.84 18.01
CA ASN A 84 -3.14 13.15 18.25
C ASN A 84 -1.86 13.32 17.42
N ARG A 85 -1.01 12.28 17.36
CA ARG A 85 0.22 12.34 16.58
C ARG A 85 -0.04 12.48 15.07
N VAL A 86 -1.07 11.81 14.56
CA VAL A 86 -1.46 11.90 13.16
C VAL A 86 -1.98 13.29 12.82
N ILE A 87 -2.81 13.88 13.68
CA ILE A 87 -3.30 15.26 13.52
C ILE A 87 -2.12 16.23 13.41
N GLU A 88 -1.18 16.18 14.34
CA GLU A 88 0.04 17.02 14.30
C GLU A 88 0.80 16.89 12.97
N LEU A 89 1.00 15.67 12.50
CA LEU A 89 1.73 15.40 11.25
C LEU A 89 0.98 15.87 10.00
N VAL A 90 -0.35 15.79 10.01
CA VAL A 90 -1.18 16.31 8.91
C VAL A 90 -1.18 17.84 8.91
N GLU A 91 -1.30 18.46 10.08
CA GLU A 91 -1.22 19.92 10.22
C GLU A 91 0.13 20.46 9.73
N GLU A 92 1.23 19.84 10.16
CA GLU A 92 2.58 20.19 9.69
C GLU A 92 2.71 20.01 8.17
N ALA A 93 2.19 18.92 7.61
CA ALA A 93 2.19 18.71 6.16
C ALA A 93 1.37 19.78 5.42
N ALA A 94 0.23 20.18 5.96
CA ALA A 94 -0.63 21.21 5.39
C ALA A 94 0.04 22.58 5.40
N GLU A 95 0.70 22.96 6.49
CA GLU A 95 1.51 24.18 6.59
C GLU A 95 2.62 24.21 5.53
N ASN A 96 3.14 23.04 5.16
CA ASN A 96 4.16 22.86 4.13
C ASN A 96 3.60 22.69 2.71
N ASN A 97 2.28 22.88 2.50
CA ASN A 97 1.59 22.74 1.23
C ASN A 97 1.78 21.36 0.58
N VAL A 98 1.79 20.30 1.39
CA VAL A 98 1.82 18.92 0.91
C VAL A 98 0.50 18.59 0.23
N ASN A 99 0.57 17.98 -0.96
CA ASN A 99 -0.60 17.51 -1.71
C ASN A 99 -0.95 16.06 -1.38
N ILE A 100 0.07 15.21 -1.17
CA ILE A 100 -0.09 13.80 -0.83
C ILE A 100 0.76 13.49 0.39
N LEU A 101 0.15 13.03 1.48
CA LEU A 101 0.85 12.59 2.69
C LEU A 101 0.76 11.08 2.84
N LEU A 102 1.92 10.42 2.88
CA LEU A 102 2.03 8.96 3.06
C LEU A 102 2.50 8.64 4.48
N PHE A 103 1.75 7.80 5.18
CA PHE A 103 2.15 7.20 6.45
C PHE A 103 2.68 5.76 6.27
N PRO A 104 3.45 5.24 7.24
CA PRO A 104 3.98 3.87 7.18
C PRO A 104 2.88 2.81 7.31
N GLU A 105 3.15 1.60 6.84
CA GLU A 105 2.29 0.44 7.12
C GLU A 105 2.16 0.21 8.63
N LEU A 106 1.01 -0.33 9.05
CA LEU A 106 0.64 -0.59 10.45
C LEU A 106 0.83 0.63 11.35
N SER A 107 0.54 1.84 10.87
CA SER A 107 0.66 3.06 11.68
C SER A 107 -0.69 3.60 12.15
N ILE A 108 -1.73 3.48 11.32
CA ILE A 108 -3.08 3.97 11.60
C ILE A 108 -4.07 2.82 11.34
N ASP A 109 -4.70 2.33 12.41
CA ASP A 109 -5.65 1.21 12.32
C ASP A 109 -7.07 1.70 12.04
N LEU A 110 -7.50 1.67 10.78
CA LEU A 110 -8.83 2.18 10.39
C LEU A 110 -9.98 1.23 10.72
N SER A 111 -9.72 0.10 11.42
CA SER A 111 -10.81 -0.66 12.05
C SER A 111 -11.49 0.13 13.18
N TYR A 112 -10.82 1.16 13.71
CA TYR A 112 -11.41 2.12 14.63
C TYR A 112 -12.15 3.22 13.86
N GLN A 113 -13.48 3.27 13.98
CA GLN A 113 -14.32 4.27 13.33
C GLN A 113 -13.89 5.72 13.63
N SER A 114 -13.38 5.98 14.84
CA SER A 114 -12.86 7.30 15.21
C SER A 114 -11.64 7.72 14.40
N LEU A 115 -10.73 6.78 14.10
CA LEU A 115 -9.56 7.03 13.27
C LEU A 115 -9.96 7.18 11.79
N HIS A 116 -10.89 6.35 11.32
CA HIS A 116 -11.45 6.46 9.97
C HIS A 116 -12.13 7.82 9.74
N GLN A 117 -13.00 8.25 10.64
CA GLN A 117 -13.69 9.54 10.51
C GLN A 117 -12.69 10.71 10.56
N MET A 118 -11.71 10.66 11.45
CA MET A 118 -10.64 11.66 11.51
C MET A 118 -9.91 11.79 10.17
N MET A 119 -9.63 10.68 9.47
CA MET A 119 -8.95 10.75 8.16
C MET A 119 -9.79 11.46 7.10
N LEU A 120 -11.11 11.24 7.09
CA LEU A 120 -12.03 11.96 6.20
C LEU A 120 -12.04 13.46 6.52
N ASP A 121 -12.16 13.80 7.81
CA ASP A 121 -12.23 15.19 8.27
C ASP A 121 -10.94 15.94 7.91
N LEU A 122 -9.77 15.34 8.18
CA LEU A 122 -8.46 15.92 7.89
C LEU A 122 -8.21 16.09 6.38
N ALA A 123 -8.52 15.08 5.57
CA ALA A 123 -8.37 15.17 4.12
C ALA A 123 -9.24 16.29 3.53
N SER A 124 -10.48 16.42 4.02
CA SER A 124 -11.41 17.49 3.61
C SER A 124 -10.94 18.87 4.08
N GLN A 125 -10.56 19.01 5.35
CA GLN A 125 -10.14 20.27 5.95
C GLN A 125 -8.90 20.86 5.28
N HIS A 126 -7.95 20.01 4.86
CA HIS A 126 -6.66 20.45 4.33
C HIS A 126 -6.53 20.31 2.81
N GLU A 127 -7.60 19.95 2.11
CA GLU A 127 -7.61 19.72 0.65
C GLU A 127 -6.48 18.77 0.17
N MET A 128 -6.20 17.72 0.97
CA MET A 128 -5.01 16.89 0.84
C MET A 128 -5.37 15.43 0.60
N TYR A 129 -4.54 14.72 -0.18
CA TYR A 129 -4.61 13.27 -0.27
C TYR A 129 -3.83 12.66 0.90
N ILE A 130 -4.49 11.83 1.71
CA ILE A 130 -3.88 11.17 2.85
C ILE A 130 -3.91 9.66 2.61
N VAL A 131 -2.73 9.06 2.59
CA VAL A 131 -2.55 7.61 2.58
C VAL A 131 -2.08 7.23 3.99
N PRO A 132 -2.96 6.72 4.86
CA PRO A 132 -2.68 6.48 6.28
C PRO A 132 -1.79 5.25 6.51
N GLY A 133 -1.08 4.82 5.48
CA GLY A 133 -0.38 3.55 5.42
C GLY A 133 -1.35 2.42 5.16
N SER A 134 -1.18 1.33 5.88
CA SER A 134 -2.06 0.18 5.80
C SER A 134 -2.34 -0.42 7.17
N PHE A 135 -3.40 -1.21 7.29
CA PHE A 135 -3.80 -1.87 8.53
C PHE A 135 -4.38 -3.25 8.24
N HIS A 136 -4.38 -4.12 9.25
CA HIS A 136 -5.04 -5.41 9.11
C HIS A 136 -6.53 -5.27 9.39
N ASN A 137 -7.35 -5.49 8.37
CA ASN A 137 -8.79 -5.53 8.50
C ASN A 137 -9.19 -6.82 9.26
N PRO A 138 -9.76 -6.71 10.47
CA PRO A 138 -10.06 -7.89 11.29
C PRO A 138 -11.19 -8.77 10.73
N GLN A 139 -12.02 -8.23 9.83
CA GLN A 139 -13.16 -8.95 9.25
C GLN A 139 -12.73 -9.80 8.06
N THR A 140 -11.82 -9.30 7.24
CA THR A 140 -11.36 -9.97 6.01
C THR A 140 -9.99 -10.61 6.18
N ALA A 141 -9.29 -10.34 7.28
CA ALA A 141 -7.89 -10.66 7.53
C ALA A 141 -6.96 -10.18 6.41
N LYS A 142 -7.31 -9.12 5.68
CA LYS A 142 -6.45 -8.52 4.65
C LYS A 142 -5.65 -7.35 5.23
N ASN A 143 -4.48 -7.08 4.68
CA ASN A 143 -3.74 -5.84 4.95
C ASN A 143 -4.07 -4.84 3.84
N VAL A 144 -4.70 -3.73 4.20
CA VAL A 144 -5.34 -2.80 3.26
C VAL A 144 -4.86 -1.37 3.48
N SER A 145 -4.70 -0.63 2.39
CA SER A 145 -4.34 0.79 2.37
C SER A 145 -5.39 1.58 1.60
N ASN A 146 -6.00 2.58 2.23
CA ASN A 146 -6.95 3.47 1.59
C ASN A 146 -6.27 4.78 1.15
N VAL A 147 -6.86 5.45 0.16
CA VAL A 147 -6.52 6.84 -0.17
C VAL A 147 -7.68 7.74 0.16
N PHE A 148 -7.49 8.60 1.15
CA PHE A 148 -8.45 9.62 1.54
C PHE A 148 -8.18 10.89 0.76
N ALA A 149 -9.25 11.55 0.32
CA ALA A 149 -9.24 12.81 -0.39
C ALA A 149 -10.37 13.70 0.14
N PRO A 150 -10.46 14.98 -0.27
CA PRO A 150 -11.45 15.91 0.25
C PRO A 150 -12.90 15.46 0.03
N GLU A 151 -13.13 14.73 -1.05
CA GLU A 151 -14.43 14.17 -1.41
C GLU A 151 -14.68 12.74 -0.87
N GLY A 152 -13.79 12.21 -0.03
CA GLY A 152 -13.89 10.89 0.59
C GLY A 152 -12.80 9.91 0.13
N ILE A 153 -13.06 8.61 0.27
CA ILE A 153 -12.11 7.57 -0.11
C ILE A 153 -12.10 7.42 -1.63
N LEU A 154 -10.91 7.47 -2.23
CA LEU A 154 -10.71 7.35 -3.67
C LEU A 154 -10.62 5.88 -4.12
N TRP A 155 -9.78 5.10 -3.46
CA TRP A 155 -9.65 3.65 -3.66
C TRP A 155 -9.00 2.98 -2.45
N GLU A 156 -9.01 1.65 -2.47
CA GLU A 156 -8.36 0.76 -1.50
C GLU A 156 -7.39 -0.16 -2.26
N GLN A 157 -6.20 -0.39 -1.71
CA GLN A 157 -5.22 -1.35 -2.21
C GLN A 157 -4.97 -2.42 -1.15
N GLU A 158 -5.01 -3.68 -1.56
CA GLU A 158 -4.67 -4.82 -0.71
C GLU A 158 -3.19 -5.19 -0.85
N LYS A 159 -2.60 -5.67 0.22
CA LYS A 159 -1.26 -6.28 0.23
C LYS A 159 -1.36 -7.71 -0.29
N HIS A 160 -0.38 -8.10 -1.10
CA HIS A 160 -0.43 -9.35 -1.84
C HIS A 160 0.60 -10.39 -1.40
N ILE A 161 1.63 -9.96 -0.66
CA ILE A 161 2.70 -10.81 -0.19
C ILE A 161 2.89 -10.62 1.32
N PRO A 162 2.60 -11.65 2.13
CA PRO A 162 2.83 -11.60 3.58
C PRO A 162 4.30 -11.31 3.89
N ALA A 163 4.55 -10.46 4.88
CA ALA A 163 5.91 -10.21 5.39
C ALA A 163 6.26 -11.16 6.55
N ILE A 164 7.56 -11.29 6.83
CA ILE A 164 8.05 -11.90 8.08
C ILE A 164 8.25 -10.77 9.10
N ILE A 165 7.50 -10.84 10.19
CA ILE A 165 7.50 -9.88 11.28
C ILE A 165 8.22 -10.48 12.49
N HIS A 166 8.97 -9.63 13.22
CA HIS A 166 9.50 -9.98 14.52
C HIS A 166 8.56 -9.44 15.60
N PHE A 167 7.99 -10.32 16.42
CA PHE A 167 7.06 -9.95 17.47
C PHE A 167 7.28 -10.84 18.70
N THR A 168 7.46 -10.23 19.87
CA THR A 168 7.74 -10.90 21.16
C THR A 168 8.95 -11.83 21.09
N GLY A 169 9.99 -11.40 20.37
CA GLY A 169 11.21 -12.19 20.13
C GLY A 169 11.05 -13.38 19.19
N LYS A 170 9.90 -13.53 18.52
CA LYS A 170 9.63 -14.60 17.55
C LYS A 170 9.54 -14.04 16.14
N LYS A 171 9.95 -14.85 15.16
CA LYS A 171 9.65 -14.62 13.74
C LYS A 171 8.27 -15.20 13.46
N ILE A 172 7.35 -14.35 13.00
CA ILE A 172 5.98 -14.68 12.66
C ILE A 172 5.75 -14.26 11.21
N GLU A 173 5.18 -15.12 10.41
CA GLU A 173 4.68 -14.74 9.08
C GLU A 173 3.35 -14.03 9.23
N GLU A 174 3.14 -12.93 8.52
CA GLU A 174 1.84 -12.25 8.48
C GLU A 174 0.73 -13.22 8.08
N GLY A 175 -0.37 -13.21 8.84
CA GLY A 175 -1.50 -14.11 8.66
C GLY A 175 -2.54 -13.57 7.69
N ILE A 176 -2.12 -12.74 6.73
CA ILE A 176 -3.05 -12.02 5.87
C ILE A 176 -3.64 -12.94 4.79
N ASN A 177 -4.92 -12.73 4.50
CA ASN A 177 -5.56 -13.32 3.33
C ASN A 177 -5.09 -12.59 2.07
N VAL A 178 -4.59 -13.36 1.11
CA VAL A 178 -4.19 -12.86 -0.21
C VAL A 178 -5.18 -13.40 -1.24
N GLU A 179 -5.74 -12.53 -2.07
CA GLU A 179 -6.68 -12.96 -3.12
C GLU A 179 -5.99 -13.81 -4.19
N THR A 180 -6.83 -14.58 -4.90
CA THR A 180 -6.38 -15.53 -5.91
C THR A 180 -6.13 -14.86 -7.27
N ASP A 181 -5.04 -15.32 -7.88
CA ASP A 181 -4.45 -15.01 -9.19
C ASP A 181 -5.43 -14.54 -10.30
N PRO A 182 -5.17 -13.39 -10.98
CA PRO A 182 -4.06 -12.48 -10.77
C PRO A 182 -4.29 -11.48 -9.63
N GLN A 183 -3.23 -11.21 -8.86
CA GLN A 183 -3.20 -10.19 -7.80
C GLN A 183 -3.34 -8.80 -8.42
N GLN A 184 -4.27 -7.99 -7.90
CA GLN A 184 -4.63 -6.72 -8.54
C GLN A 184 -3.91 -5.53 -7.89
N ILE A 185 -3.25 -4.73 -8.72
CA ILE A 185 -2.72 -3.42 -8.31
C ILE A 185 -3.54 -2.35 -8.99
N ILE A 186 -4.15 -1.49 -8.18
CA ILE A 186 -4.94 -0.38 -8.67
C ILE A 186 -4.01 0.78 -9.02
N VAL A 187 -4.23 1.31 -10.21
CA VAL A 187 -3.48 2.42 -10.77
C VAL A 187 -4.47 3.52 -11.11
N SER A 188 -4.40 4.63 -10.38
CA SER A 188 -5.39 5.70 -10.46
C SER A 188 -4.83 6.93 -11.15
N ASP A 189 -5.48 7.40 -12.22
CA ASP A 189 -5.21 8.72 -12.80
C ASP A 189 -5.81 9.80 -11.91
N THR A 190 -4.96 10.64 -11.32
CA THR A 190 -5.34 11.74 -10.42
C THR A 190 -4.87 13.09 -10.97
N GLU A 191 -5.27 14.18 -10.32
CA GLU A 191 -4.72 15.51 -10.59
C GLU A 191 -3.21 15.60 -10.32
N TYR A 192 -2.64 14.69 -9.54
CA TYR A 192 -1.21 14.65 -9.20
C TYR A 192 -0.40 13.66 -10.04
N GLY A 193 -1.02 13.06 -11.06
CA GLY A 193 -0.43 12.01 -11.90
C GLY A 193 -1.08 10.64 -11.67
N ARG A 194 -0.53 9.62 -12.34
CA ARG A 194 -0.92 8.23 -12.21
C ARG A 194 -0.24 7.60 -11.00
N ILE A 195 -1.04 7.20 -10.02
CA ILE A 195 -0.58 6.75 -8.71
C ILE A 195 -0.92 5.28 -8.52
N ALA A 196 0.04 4.51 -8.00
CA ALA A 196 -0.16 3.15 -7.50
C ALA A 196 0.29 3.05 -6.04
N ILE A 197 -0.34 2.16 -5.27
CA ILE A 197 0.11 1.78 -3.93
C ILE A 197 0.65 0.35 -4.01
N VAL A 198 1.80 0.13 -3.39
CA VAL A 198 2.44 -1.19 -3.31
C VAL A 198 2.90 -1.37 -1.87
N ILE A 199 2.30 -2.28 -1.11
CA ILE A 199 2.47 -2.30 0.35
C ILE A 199 3.69 -3.15 0.72
N CYS A 200 4.70 -2.50 1.31
CA CYS A 200 5.85 -3.15 1.94
C CYS A 200 6.52 -4.22 1.07
N ARG A 201 6.33 -5.50 1.43
CA ARG A 201 6.94 -6.66 0.78
C ARG A 201 6.58 -6.78 -0.70
N ASP A 202 5.40 -6.31 -1.11
CA ASP A 202 4.97 -6.32 -2.51
C ASP A 202 6.00 -5.62 -3.41
N PHE A 203 6.62 -4.54 -2.94
CA PHE A 203 7.57 -3.76 -3.73
C PHE A 203 8.88 -4.50 -4.02
N LEU A 204 9.20 -5.54 -3.24
CA LEU A 204 10.37 -6.37 -3.46
C LEU A 204 10.12 -7.49 -4.48
N ASP A 205 8.87 -7.69 -4.91
CA ASP A 205 8.51 -8.69 -5.90
C ASP A 205 8.93 -8.27 -7.30
N LEU A 206 9.68 -9.14 -7.98
CA LEU A 206 10.23 -8.84 -9.30
C LEU A 206 9.15 -8.82 -10.39
N ASP A 207 8.16 -9.70 -10.32
CA ASP A 207 7.08 -9.77 -11.32
C ASP A 207 6.24 -8.50 -11.24
N LEU A 208 5.91 -8.05 -10.02
CA LEU A 208 5.20 -6.79 -9.83
C LEU A 208 6.01 -5.60 -10.35
N ARG A 209 7.30 -5.51 -10.02
CA ARG A 209 8.15 -4.41 -10.50
C ARG A 209 8.24 -4.37 -12.03
N VAL A 210 8.22 -5.53 -12.69
CA VAL A 210 8.20 -5.61 -14.16
C VAL A 210 6.88 -5.08 -14.71
N GLU A 211 5.73 -5.48 -14.15
CA GLU A 211 4.41 -4.97 -14.58
C GLU A 211 4.30 -3.46 -14.37
N LEU A 212 4.73 -2.93 -13.21
CA LEU A 212 4.71 -1.49 -12.91
C LEU A 212 5.63 -0.69 -13.86
N LYS A 213 6.86 -1.17 -14.09
CA LYS A 213 7.84 -0.49 -14.95
C LYS A 213 7.41 -0.46 -16.41
N ASN A 214 6.73 -1.50 -16.88
CA ASN A 214 6.28 -1.63 -18.26
C ASN A 214 4.81 -1.19 -18.45
N SER A 215 4.23 -0.53 -17.44
CA SER A 215 2.88 0.02 -17.54
C SER A 215 2.80 1.04 -18.67
N GLU A 216 1.77 0.90 -19.51
CA GLU A 216 1.46 1.87 -20.55
C GLU A 216 -0.01 2.32 -20.37
N PRO A 217 -0.26 3.60 -20.09
CA PRO A 217 0.75 4.67 -19.97
C PRO A 217 1.50 4.59 -18.61
N PRO A 218 2.69 5.22 -18.47
CA PRO A 218 3.57 5.03 -17.32
C PRO A 218 2.93 5.49 -16.01
N ILE A 219 3.29 4.83 -14.91
CA ILE A 219 2.95 5.26 -13.54
C ILE A 219 3.92 6.37 -13.12
N ASP A 220 3.37 7.48 -12.64
CA ASP A 220 4.14 8.65 -12.22
C ASP A 220 4.63 8.52 -10.77
N ILE A 221 3.80 7.95 -9.88
CA ILE A 221 4.09 7.83 -8.45
C ILE A 221 3.74 6.42 -7.96
N ILE A 222 4.69 5.76 -7.29
CA ILE A 222 4.46 4.52 -6.55
C ILE A 222 4.64 4.83 -5.06
N LEU A 223 3.57 4.69 -4.29
CA LEU A 223 3.58 4.87 -2.84
C LEU A 223 3.81 3.51 -2.17
N ASN A 224 4.86 3.41 -1.36
CA ASN A 224 5.21 2.18 -0.63
C ASN A 224 5.12 2.40 0.88
N PRO A 225 3.90 2.29 1.48
CA PRO A 225 3.81 2.20 2.93
C PRO A 225 4.47 0.90 3.39
N ALA A 226 5.46 1.00 4.27
CA ALA A 226 6.22 -0.15 4.74
C ALA A 226 6.49 -0.10 6.23
N PHE A 227 6.38 -1.24 6.89
CA PHE A 227 6.82 -1.45 8.27
C PHE A 227 7.95 -2.46 8.28
N THR A 228 9.18 -1.96 8.36
CA THR A 228 10.36 -2.82 8.53
C THR A 228 10.89 -2.60 9.94
N PRO A 229 10.73 -3.57 10.88
CA PRO A 229 11.37 -3.43 12.18
C PRO A 229 12.87 -3.31 11.98
N VAL A 230 13.52 -2.43 12.75
CA VAL A 230 14.99 -2.31 12.76
C VAL A 230 15.55 -3.63 13.26
N THR A 231 15.91 -4.53 12.34
CA THR A 231 16.62 -5.76 12.68
C THR A 231 18.09 -5.44 12.92
N ALA A 232 18.81 -6.38 13.52
CA ALA A 232 20.27 -6.35 13.59
C ALA A 232 20.92 -6.14 12.20
N ASP A 233 20.24 -6.52 11.10
CA ASP A 233 20.71 -6.30 9.73
C ASP A 233 20.67 -4.82 9.32
N PHE A 234 19.72 -4.02 9.85
CA PHE A 234 19.70 -2.57 9.62
C PHE A 234 20.81 -1.87 10.43
N GLN A 235 21.11 -2.33 11.64
CA GLN A 235 22.27 -1.88 12.45
C GLN A 235 23.62 -2.33 11.88
N ALA A 236 23.65 -3.39 11.08
CA ALA A 236 24.88 -3.86 10.41
C ALA A 236 25.14 -3.13 9.09
N ALA A 237 24.11 -2.54 8.48
CA ALA A 237 24.17 -1.86 7.19
C ALA A 237 24.27 -0.32 7.28
N HIS A 238 24.00 0.26 8.45
CA HIS A 238 24.03 1.70 8.74
C HIS A 238 24.72 1.98 10.08
#